data_AF-A0AAD5LCA2-F1
#
_entry.id   AF-A0AAD5LCA2-F1
#
_cell.length_a   1.000
_cell.length_b   1.000
_cell.length_c   1.000
_cell.angle_alpha   90.00
_cell.angle_beta   90.00
_cell.angle_gamma   90.00
#
_symmetry.space_group_name_H-M   'P 1'
#
loop_
_entity.id
_entity.type
_entity.pdbx_description
1 polymer ?
#
loop_
_entity_poly.entity_id
_entity_poly.type
_entity_poly.pdbx_seq_one_letter_code
_entity_poly.pdbx_strand_id
1 'polypeptide(L)'
;MEDSSLNQAHYETRRAEQLVRQGKLDDAIECHEKASTLLSSAMTLSDLTTVKQSLLCQKEYHIRQVWLLQSKIAQLEKYKKKMNSSGGKVGSVSCSVESQQETQQQLKVTQMEIMRTLSEADAALQLHADTCTSMDPHLNQVIECLQKMRQQLEQLFHFSRESDTTTDLQLEAIEPIDEFAQSSQSISPETEKGSNDLETELPALAPLEVPHFDFSMLPM
;
A
#
# COMPACT_ATOMS: atom_id res chain seq x y z
N MET A 1 -19.56 9.30 -5.96
CA MET A 1 -19.01 9.30 -4.57
C MET A 1 -17.48 9.20 -4.58
N GLU A 2 -16.82 9.46 -5.71
CA GLU A 2 -15.38 9.18 -5.93
C GLU A 2 -14.47 10.40 -5.68
N ASP A 3 -15.04 11.61 -5.55
CA ASP A 3 -14.28 12.88 -5.47
C ASP A 3 -14.18 13.49 -4.06
N SER A 4 -14.19 12.69 -3.00
CA SER A 4 -13.94 13.23 -1.65
C SER A 4 -12.49 13.70 -1.54
N SER A 5 -12.26 14.89 -0.97
CA SER A 5 -10.90 15.45 -0.78
C SER A 5 -9.98 14.49 -0.03
N LEU A 6 -10.53 13.71 0.90
CA LEU A 6 -9.78 12.68 1.62
C LEU A 6 -9.37 11.52 0.70
N ASN A 7 -10.26 11.07 -0.19
CA ASN A 7 -9.94 10.01 -1.16
C ASN A 7 -8.83 10.46 -2.11
N GLN A 8 -8.92 11.70 -2.60
CA GLN A 8 -7.89 12.29 -3.46
C GLN A 8 -6.54 12.39 -2.72
N ALA A 9 -6.53 12.73 -1.43
CA ALA A 9 -5.29 12.77 -0.65
C ALA A 9 -4.62 11.38 -0.60
N HIS A 10 -5.38 10.31 -0.36
CA HIS A 10 -4.82 8.95 -0.37
C HIS A 10 -4.35 8.50 -1.75
N TYR A 11 -5.02 8.94 -2.82
CA TYR A 11 -4.55 8.71 -4.19
C TYR A 11 -3.17 9.35 -4.42
N GLU A 12 -3.01 10.63 -4.06
CA GLU A 12 -1.72 11.33 -4.18
C GLU A 12 -0.64 10.68 -3.31
N THR A 13 -0.98 10.14 -2.13
CA THR A 13 -0.04 9.37 -1.31
C THR A 13 0.50 8.14 -2.04
N ARG A 14 -0.38 7.31 -2.61
CA ARG A 14 0.04 6.12 -3.37
C ARG A 14 0.90 6.50 -4.59
N ARG A 15 0.52 7.59 -5.26
CA ARG A 15 1.27 8.13 -6.40
C ARG A 15 2.67 8.61 -5.97
N ALA A 16 2.78 9.33 -4.86
CA ALA A 16 4.05 9.80 -4.32
C ALA A 16 5.00 8.63 -4.04
N GLU A 17 4.51 7.56 -3.38
CA GLU A 17 5.30 6.36 -3.11
C GLU A 17 5.82 5.68 -4.39
N GLN A 18 5.00 5.66 -5.45
CA GLN A 18 5.42 5.12 -6.75
C GLN A 18 6.51 5.99 -7.39
N LEU A 19 6.40 7.31 -7.30
CA LEU A 19 7.40 8.25 -7.82
C LEU A 19 8.72 8.16 -7.06
N VAL A 20 8.67 7.99 -5.73
CA VAL A 20 9.85 7.73 -4.90
C VAL A 20 10.57 6.46 -5.35
N ARG A 21 9.82 5.37 -5.63
CA ARG A 21 10.38 4.12 -6.18
C ARG A 21 11.00 4.30 -7.56
N GLN A 22 10.48 5.22 -8.38
CA GLN A 22 11.05 5.58 -9.68
C GLN A 22 12.24 6.55 -9.59
N GLY A 23 12.58 7.06 -8.40
CA GLY A 23 13.62 8.07 -8.21
C GLY A 23 13.22 9.50 -8.60
N LYS A 24 11.95 9.73 -8.95
CA LYS A 24 11.41 11.06 -9.29
C LYS A 24 11.01 11.79 -8.01
N LEU A 25 12.01 12.28 -7.28
CA LEU A 25 11.81 12.85 -5.94
C LEU A 25 11.07 14.19 -5.97
N ASP A 26 11.27 15.02 -6.99
CA ASP A 26 10.57 16.31 -7.13
C ASP A 26 9.06 16.11 -7.36
N ASP A 27 8.68 15.22 -8.28
CA ASP A 27 7.27 14.88 -8.53
C ASP A 27 6.60 14.28 -7.28
N ALA A 28 7.36 13.50 -6.49
CA ALA A 28 6.86 12.93 -5.24
C ALA A 28 6.60 14.00 -4.17
N ILE A 29 7.44 15.04 -4.10
CA ILE A 29 7.22 16.21 -3.23
C ILE A 29 5.91 16.89 -3.59
N GLU A 30 5.67 17.17 -4.88
CA GLU A 30 4.44 17.81 -5.34
C GLU A 30 3.19 16.99 -4.94
N CYS A 31 3.26 15.66 -5.02
CA CYS A 31 2.17 14.78 -4.59
C CYS A 31 1.91 14.88 -3.07
N HIS A 32 2.95 14.93 -2.24
CA HIS A 32 2.78 15.10 -0.79
C HIS A 32 2.28 16.51 -0.41
N GLU A 33 2.70 17.55 -1.12
CA GLU A 33 2.16 18.90 -0.96
C GLU A 33 0.66 18.92 -1.29
N LYS A 34 0.27 18.35 -2.44
CA LYS A 34 -1.15 18.19 -2.82
C LYS A 34 -1.94 17.43 -1.76
N ALA A 35 -1.45 16.28 -1.29
CA ALA A 35 -2.10 15.52 -0.23
C ALA A 35 -2.32 16.37 1.04
N SER A 36 -1.33 17.19 1.45
CA SER A 36 -1.46 18.08 2.61
C SER A 36 -2.54 19.17 2.45
N THR A 37 -2.70 19.70 1.23
CA THR A 37 -3.74 20.68 0.91
C THR A 37 -5.13 20.05 0.93
N LEU A 38 -5.27 18.86 0.34
CA LEU A 38 -6.51 18.10 0.31
C LEU A 38 -6.97 17.67 1.70
N LEU A 39 -6.03 17.26 2.58
CA LEU A 39 -6.31 16.99 3.98
C LEU A 39 -6.76 18.25 4.73
N SER A 40 -6.18 19.41 4.42
CA SER A 40 -6.64 20.69 4.99
C SER A 40 -8.08 21.00 4.57
N SER A 41 -8.44 20.75 3.30
CA SER A 41 -9.83 20.86 2.84
C SER A 41 -10.74 19.84 3.53
N ALA A 42 -10.32 18.59 3.68
CA ALA A 42 -11.08 17.56 4.41
C ALA A 42 -11.35 17.96 5.88
N MET A 43 -10.40 18.62 6.54
CA MET A 43 -10.57 19.13 7.90
C MET A 43 -11.65 20.20 8.01
N THR A 44 -11.86 21.01 6.98
CA THR A 44 -12.92 22.04 6.96
C THR A 44 -14.32 21.45 6.81
N LEU A 45 -14.44 20.22 6.28
CA LEU A 45 -15.72 19.55 6.03
C LEU A 45 -16.23 18.74 7.23
N SER A 46 -15.34 18.34 8.14
CA SER A 46 -15.69 17.57 9.33
C SER A 46 -15.78 18.49 10.54
N ASP A 47 -16.84 18.41 11.34
CA ASP A 47 -16.95 19.16 12.61
C ASP A 47 -16.40 18.39 13.82
N LEU A 48 -16.25 17.07 13.69
CA LEU A 48 -15.81 16.21 14.78
C LEU A 48 -14.33 16.46 15.12
N THR A 49 -14.05 16.82 16.37
CA THR A 49 -12.70 17.13 16.86
C THR A 49 -11.73 15.97 16.66
N THR A 50 -12.13 14.74 16.94
CA THR A 50 -11.26 13.55 16.79
C THR A 50 -10.84 13.34 15.33
N VAL A 51 -11.75 13.56 14.38
CA VAL A 51 -11.45 13.50 12.94
C VAL A 51 -10.49 14.62 12.55
N LYS A 52 -10.72 15.87 13.01
CA LYS A 52 -9.78 16.98 12.76
C LYS A 52 -8.37 16.68 13.27
N GLN A 53 -8.24 16.08 14.46
CA GLN A 53 -6.93 15.69 15.01
C GLN A 53 -6.26 14.58 14.19
N SER A 54 -7.02 13.57 13.76
CA SER A 54 -6.50 12.51 12.88
C SER A 54 -5.99 13.07 11.55
N LEU A 55 -6.79 13.94 10.92
CA LEU A 55 -6.42 14.58 9.65
C LEU A 55 -5.21 15.53 9.81
N LEU A 56 -5.10 16.22 10.95
CA LEU A 56 -3.92 17.04 11.27
C LEU A 56 -2.66 16.19 11.35
N CYS A 57 -2.71 15.06 12.05
CA CYS A 57 -1.57 14.13 12.14
C CYS A 57 -1.14 13.64 10.74
N GLN A 58 -2.10 13.28 9.89
CA GLN A 58 -1.84 12.88 8.50
C GLN A 58 -1.22 14.02 7.68
N LYS A 59 -1.71 15.26 7.85
CA LYS A 59 -1.14 16.43 7.18
C LYS A 59 0.31 16.65 7.62
N GLU A 60 0.59 16.58 8.91
CA GLU A 60 1.96 16.72 9.43
C GLU A 60 2.89 15.63 8.92
N TYR A 61 2.40 14.39 8.76
CA TYR A 61 3.15 13.32 8.11
C TYR A 61 3.61 13.74 6.71
N HIS A 62 2.72 14.28 5.87
CA HIS A 62 3.09 14.72 4.53
C HIS A 62 4.09 15.88 4.52
N ILE A 63 3.97 16.82 5.45
CA ILE A 63 4.95 17.90 5.62
C ILE A 63 6.33 17.32 5.95
N ARG A 64 6.41 16.33 6.86
CA ARG A 64 7.67 15.65 7.18
C ARG A 64 8.24 14.89 5.98
N GLN A 65 7.39 14.25 5.16
CA GLN A 65 7.83 13.57 3.94
C GLN A 65 8.45 14.54 2.92
N VAL A 66 7.83 15.71 2.71
CA VAL A 66 8.39 16.75 1.83
C VAL A 66 9.80 17.15 2.30
N TRP A 67 9.96 17.41 3.60
CA TRP A 67 11.27 17.76 4.16
C TRP A 67 12.32 16.66 3.97
N LEU A 68 11.93 15.40 4.20
CA LEU A 68 12.82 14.26 4.03
C LEU A 68 13.29 14.11 2.57
N LEU A 69 12.36 14.25 1.62
CA LEU A 69 12.66 14.18 0.19
C LEU A 69 13.57 15.34 -0.26
N GLN A 70 13.30 16.56 0.18
CA GLN A 70 14.17 17.72 -0.10
C GLN A 70 15.59 17.51 0.44
N SER A 71 15.72 17.00 1.66
CA SER A 71 17.02 16.64 2.24
C SER A 71 17.74 15.58 1.41
N LYS A 72 17.02 14.55 0.94
CA LYS A 72 17.56 13.50 0.08
C LYS A 72 18.05 14.05 -1.27
N ILE A 73 17.29 14.94 -1.92
CA ILE A 73 17.69 15.60 -3.16
C ILE A 73 19.00 16.38 -2.95
N ALA A 74 19.06 17.21 -1.91
CA ALA A 74 20.24 18.00 -1.60
C ALA A 74 21.50 17.14 -1.34
N GLN A 75 21.33 15.96 -0.72
CA GLN A 75 22.43 15.00 -0.55
C GLN A 75 22.88 14.44 -1.90
N LEU A 76 21.96 13.99 -2.75
CA LEU A 76 22.27 13.45 -4.07
C LEU A 76 23.00 14.45 -4.96
N GLU A 77 22.62 15.72 -4.92
CA GLU A 77 23.31 16.80 -5.64
C GLU A 77 24.77 16.98 -5.18
N LYS A 78 25.01 16.92 -3.86
CA LYS A 78 26.37 16.99 -3.30
C LYS A 78 27.23 15.82 -3.79
N TYR A 79 26.69 14.60 -3.76
CA TYR A 79 27.39 13.42 -4.27
C TYR A 79 27.69 13.52 -5.77
N LYS A 80 26.70 13.94 -6.56
CA LYS A 80 26.85 14.16 -8.01
C LYS A 80 27.94 15.19 -8.31
N LYS A 81 27.97 16.31 -7.59
CA LYS A 81 29.00 17.35 -7.75
C LYS A 81 30.40 16.83 -7.39
N LYS A 82 30.53 16.09 -6.29
CA LYS A 82 31.81 15.48 -5.88
C LYS A 82 32.37 14.52 -6.93
N MET A 83 31.50 13.69 -7.53
CA MET A 83 31.88 12.73 -8.57
C MET A 83 32.33 13.44 -9.86
N ASN A 84 31.63 14.51 -10.26
CA ASN A 84 31.99 15.31 -11.44
C ASN A 84 33.31 16.08 -11.24
N SER A 85 33.59 16.58 -10.03
CA SER A 85 34.85 17.26 -9.71
C SER A 85 36.06 16.31 -9.73
N SER A 86 35.88 15.02 -9.46
CA SER A 86 36.95 14.01 -9.57
C SER A 86 37.20 13.49 -10.99
N GLY A 87 36.22 13.63 -11.90
CA GLY A 87 36.32 13.14 -13.29
C GLY A 87 37.12 14.06 -14.24
N GLY A 88 37.41 15.30 -13.83
CA GLY A 88 38.06 16.32 -14.67
C GLY A 88 39.60 16.27 -14.75
N LYS A 89 40.26 15.28 -14.14
CA LYS A 89 41.73 15.17 -14.13
C LYS A 89 42.21 13.84 -14.68
N VAL A 90 41.72 13.46 -15.87
CA VAL A 90 42.41 12.50 -16.75
C VAL A 90 43.44 13.30 -17.55
N GLY A 91 44.51 13.67 -16.87
CA GLY A 91 45.60 14.47 -17.40
C GLY A 91 46.89 14.16 -16.66
N SER A 92 47.48 13.02 -17.01
CA SER A 92 48.92 12.71 -16.93
C SER A 92 49.70 13.34 -15.76
N VAL A 93 49.72 12.67 -14.60
CA VAL A 93 50.89 12.69 -13.70
C VAL A 93 50.96 11.34 -12.97
N SER A 94 52.06 10.62 -13.19
CA SER A 94 52.49 9.48 -12.37
C SER A 94 52.51 9.89 -10.89
N CYS A 95 51.63 9.32 -10.06
CA CYS A 95 51.60 9.57 -8.62
C CYS A 95 51.46 8.25 -7.85
N SER A 96 52.20 8.19 -6.75
CA SER A 96 52.63 7.02 -5.99
C SER A 96 51.52 6.07 -5.53
N VAL A 97 51.81 4.78 -5.61
CA VAL A 97 50.93 3.64 -5.25
C VAL A 97 50.44 3.69 -3.78
N GLU A 98 51.10 4.47 -2.91
CA GLU A 98 50.80 4.57 -1.48
C GLU A 98 49.49 5.35 -1.17
N SER A 99 49.14 6.38 -1.95
CA SER A 99 47.95 7.21 -1.70
C SER A 99 46.60 6.53 -2.05
N GLN A 100 46.60 5.54 -2.95
CA GLN A 100 45.39 4.78 -3.30
C GLN A 100 45.02 3.74 -2.22
N GLN A 101 46.01 3.23 -1.48
CA GLN A 101 45.77 2.21 -0.46
C GLN A 101 45.16 2.82 0.82
N GLU A 102 45.65 3.99 1.24
CA GLU A 102 45.07 4.74 2.38
C GLU A 102 43.64 5.20 2.11
N THR A 103 43.36 5.74 0.91
CA THR A 103 42.00 6.17 0.55
C THR A 103 41.02 5.02 0.48
N GLN A 104 41.45 3.85 -0.03
CA GLN A 104 40.63 2.64 -0.03
C GLN A 104 40.44 2.07 1.39
N GLN A 105 41.44 2.16 2.26
CA GLN A 105 41.31 1.76 3.66
C GLN A 105 40.38 2.70 4.44
N GLN A 106 40.49 4.02 4.26
CA GLN A 106 39.56 4.99 4.87
C GLN A 106 38.13 4.80 4.38
N LEU A 107 37.92 4.47 3.11
CA LEU A 107 36.60 4.13 2.59
C LEU A 107 36.01 2.90 3.27
N LYS A 108 36.81 1.84 3.46
CA LYS A 108 36.39 0.63 4.16
C LYS A 108 36.09 0.89 5.64
N VAL A 109 36.93 1.67 6.32
CA VAL A 109 36.70 2.06 7.72
C VAL A 109 35.42 2.89 7.84
N THR A 110 35.22 3.86 6.96
CA THR A 110 34.00 4.69 6.94
C THR A 110 32.77 3.85 6.63
N GLN A 111 32.86 2.88 5.72
CA GLN A 111 31.78 1.96 5.40
C GLN A 111 31.41 1.08 6.60
N MET A 112 32.40 0.55 7.33
CA MET A 112 32.18 -0.20 8.57
C MET A 112 31.54 0.67 9.66
N GLU A 113 32.00 1.90 9.82
CA GLU A 113 31.43 2.86 10.78
C GLU A 113 29.95 3.14 10.48
N ILE A 114 29.61 3.39 9.21
CA ILE A 114 28.23 3.60 8.76
C ILE A 114 27.37 2.37 9.04
N MET A 115 27.84 1.17 8.69
CA MET A 115 27.10 -0.06 8.96
C MET A 115 26.90 -0.30 10.45
N ARG A 116 27.90 0.03 11.27
CA ARG A 116 27.81 -0.04 12.72
C ARG A 116 26.74 0.91 13.25
N THR A 117 26.76 2.17 12.85
CA THR A 117 25.77 3.16 13.31
C THR A 117 24.35 2.81 12.86
N LEU A 118 24.18 2.26 11.65
CA LEU A 118 22.88 1.76 11.19
C LEU A 118 22.39 0.60 12.06
N SER A 119 23.25 -0.37 12.36
CA SER A 119 22.90 -1.49 13.23
C SER A 119 22.58 -1.06 14.67
N GLU A 120 23.30 -0.07 15.20
CA GLU A 120 23.03 0.50 16.52
C GLU A 120 21.69 1.25 16.55
N ALA A 121 21.36 1.98 15.48
CA ALA A 121 20.08 2.66 15.33
C ALA A 121 18.91 1.67 15.21
N ASP A 122 19.07 0.60 14.43
CA ASP A 122 18.06 -0.47 14.30
C ASP A 122 17.80 -1.16 15.64
N ALA A 123 18.85 -1.43 16.42
CA ALA A 123 18.71 -2.01 17.76
C ALA A 123 17.96 -1.07 18.73
N ALA A 124 18.23 0.23 18.68
CA ALA A 124 17.54 1.23 19.49
C ALA A 124 16.06 1.37 19.09
N LEU A 125 15.76 1.34 17.78
CA LEU A 125 14.41 1.37 17.24
C LEU A 125 13.63 0.11 17.63
N GLN A 126 14.26 -1.07 17.56
CA GLN A 126 13.64 -2.32 17.98
C GLN A 126 13.26 -2.28 19.47
N LEU A 127 14.17 -1.79 20.33
CA LEU A 127 13.90 -1.64 21.75
C LEU A 127 12.74 -0.67 22.03
N HIS A 128 12.64 0.41 21.26
CA HIS A 128 11.52 1.35 21.35
C HIS A 128 10.20 0.74 20.85
N ALA A 129 10.23 -0.02 19.75
CA ALA A 129 9.06 -0.74 19.25
C ALA A 129 8.54 -1.76 20.27
N ASP A 130 9.44 -2.55 20.86
CA ASP A 130 9.12 -3.52 21.91
C ASP A 130 8.54 -2.81 23.15
N THR A 131 9.09 -1.65 23.51
CA THR A 131 8.57 -0.82 24.60
C THR A 131 7.18 -0.28 24.29
N CYS A 132 6.92 0.22 23.08
CA CYS A 132 5.59 0.69 22.68
C CYS A 132 4.55 -0.44 22.67
N THR A 133 4.91 -1.64 22.22
CA THR A 133 4.02 -2.81 22.28
C THR A 133 3.81 -3.28 23.72
N SER A 134 4.81 -3.17 24.59
CA SER A 134 4.71 -3.56 26.01
C SER A 134 3.86 -2.58 26.84
N MET A 135 3.90 -1.28 26.50
CA MET A 135 3.29 -0.23 27.31
C MET A 135 1.81 0.08 27.00
N ASP A 136 1.25 -0.44 25.91
CA ASP A 136 -0.19 -0.27 25.60
C ASP A 136 -0.97 -1.58 25.81
N PRO A 137 -1.52 -1.81 27.03
CA PRO A 137 -2.31 -3.00 27.33
C PRO A 137 -3.58 -3.11 26.45
N HIS A 138 -4.10 -1.99 25.96
CA HIS A 138 -5.27 -1.98 25.08
C HIS A 138 -4.89 -2.48 23.67
N LEU A 139 -3.73 -2.09 23.15
CA LEU A 139 -3.24 -2.56 21.85
C LEU A 139 -2.95 -4.08 21.86
N ASN A 140 -2.33 -4.59 22.93
CA ASN A 140 -2.11 -6.04 23.07
C ASN A 140 -3.42 -6.82 23.14
N GLN A 141 -4.42 -6.30 23.85
CA GLN A 141 -5.73 -6.93 23.94
C GLN A 141 -6.46 -6.93 22.58
N VAL A 142 -6.30 -5.87 21.78
CA VAL A 142 -6.81 -5.82 20.39
C VAL A 142 -6.08 -6.84 19.50
N ILE A 143 -4.76 -6.94 19.60
CA ILE A 143 -3.96 -7.92 18.85
C ILE A 143 -4.39 -9.35 19.19
N GLU A 144 -4.56 -9.67 20.47
CA GLU A 144 -5.04 -10.99 20.91
C GLU A 144 -6.47 -11.28 20.40
N CYS A 145 -7.36 -10.29 20.42
CA CYS A 145 -8.72 -10.44 19.93
C CYS A 145 -8.75 -10.70 18.42
N LEU A 146 -7.94 -9.97 17.65
CA LEU A 146 -7.78 -10.19 16.20
C LEU A 146 -7.20 -11.57 15.89
N GLN A 147 -6.22 -12.03 16.66
CA GLN A 147 -5.64 -13.37 16.51
C GLN A 147 -6.68 -14.47 16.80
N LYS A 148 -7.51 -14.29 17.84
CA LYS A 148 -8.62 -15.22 18.15
C LYS A 148 -9.67 -15.26 17.05
N MET A 149 -10.09 -14.11 16.53
CA MET A 149 -11.05 -14.06 15.42
C MET A 149 -10.50 -14.73 14.16
N ARG A 150 -9.21 -14.55 13.85
CA ARG A 150 -8.56 -15.23 12.73
C ARG A 150 -8.61 -16.76 12.91
N GLN A 151 -8.29 -17.25 14.10
CA GLN A 151 -8.34 -18.68 14.40
C GLN A 151 -9.75 -19.26 14.30
N GLN A 152 -10.77 -18.50 14.73
CA GLN A 152 -12.17 -18.90 14.58
C GLN A 152 -12.61 -18.95 13.12
N LEU A 153 -12.19 -17.99 12.29
CA LEU A 153 -12.43 -18.02 10.85
C LEU A 153 -11.76 -19.22 10.19
N GLU A 154 -10.50 -19.50 10.52
CA GLU A 154 -9.77 -20.67 10.02
C GLU A 154 -10.49 -21.99 10.37
N GLN A 155 -11.06 -22.10 11.57
CA GLN A 155 -11.85 -23.26 11.99
C GLN A 155 -13.16 -23.39 11.20
N LEU A 156 -13.88 -22.29 10.95
CA LEU A 156 -15.10 -22.30 10.15
C LEU A 156 -14.83 -22.69 8.69
N PHE A 157 -13.72 -22.21 8.11
CA PHE A 157 -13.30 -22.62 6.77
C PHE A 157 -12.89 -24.10 6.70
N HIS A 158 -12.29 -24.65 7.76
CA HIS A 158 -11.98 -26.08 7.83
C HIS A 158 -13.26 -26.93 7.91
N PHE A 159 -14.23 -26.52 8.74
CA PHE A 159 -15.53 -27.19 8.87
C PHE A 159 -16.33 -27.18 7.55
N SER A 160 -16.33 -26.04 6.85
CA SER A 160 -16.99 -25.91 5.54
C SER A 160 -16.34 -26.77 4.45
N ARG A 161 -15.04 -27.10 4.58
CA ARG A 161 -14.35 -27.97 3.63
C ARG A 161 -14.60 -29.47 3.89
N GLU A 162 -14.88 -29.83 5.14
CA GLU A 162 -15.24 -31.21 5.50
C GLU A 162 -16.68 -31.56 5.08
N SER A 163 -17.62 -30.59 5.11
CA SER A 163 -19.01 -30.80 4.69
C SER A 163 -19.18 -31.13 3.20
N ASP A 164 -18.30 -30.64 2.33
CA ASP A 164 -18.36 -30.89 0.87
C ASP A 164 -17.86 -32.30 0.47
N THR A 165 -17.21 -33.04 1.36
CA THR A 165 -16.59 -34.35 1.05
C THR A 165 -17.52 -35.56 1.20
N THR A 166 -18.79 -35.37 1.55
CA THR A 166 -19.72 -36.49 1.86
C THR A 166 -20.77 -36.78 0.79
N THR A 167 -20.70 -36.16 -0.40
CA THR A 167 -21.65 -36.42 -1.49
C THR A 167 -20.97 -36.84 -2.78
N ASP A 168 -20.22 -37.94 -2.74
CA ASP A 168 -19.62 -38.47 -3.97
C ASP A 168 -19.69 -40.01 -4.00
N LEU A 169 -20.89 -40.55 -4.29
CA LEU A 169 -21.09 -41.88 -4.87
C LEU A 169 -22.46 -41.95 -5.56
N GLN A 170 -22.52 -41.76 -6.88
CA GLN A 170 -23.06 -42.75 -7.83
C GLN A 170 -23.00 -42.22 -9.27
N LEU A 171 -22.16 -42.88 -10.07
CA LEU A 171 -22.12 -42.82 -11.52
C LEU A 171 -23.43 -43.33 -12.14
N GLU A 172 -23.90 -42.72 -13.22
CA GLU A 172 -24.30 -43.49 -14.41
C GLU A 172 -24.18 -42.69 -15.71
N ALA A 173 -23.78 -43.43 -16.75
CA ALA A 173 -23.23 -43.05 -18.05
C ALA A 173 -24.17 -42.26 -18.98
N ILE A 174 -23.59 -41.56 -19.98
CA ILE A 174 -23.76 -41.85 -21.43
C ILE A 174 -22.61 -41.15 -22.20
N GLU A 175 -22.16 -41.83 -23.26
CA GLU A 175 -20.93 -41.70 -24.06
C GLU A 175 -20.85 -40.51 -25.08
N PRO A 176 -19.68 -40.31 -25.75
CA PRO A 176 -19.20 -39.05 -26.37
C PRO A 176 -19.39 -38.98 -27.91
N ILE A 177 -18.66 -38.08 -28.61
CA ILE A 177 -18.48 -37.87 -30.09
C ILE A 177 -19.21 -36.58 -30.56
N ASP A 178 -18.67 -35.60 -31.30
CA ASP A 178 -17.46 -35.34 -32.10
C ASP A 178 -17.33 -33.80 -32.21
N GLU A 179 -16.16 -33.18 -32.01
CA GLU A 179 -15.14 -32.89 -33.04
C GLU A 179 -15.44 -31.67 -33.95
N PHE A 180 -14.37 -30.86 -34.12
CA PHE A 180 -14.13 -29.86 -35.18
C PHE A 180 -14.79 -28.48 -35.03
N ALA A 181 -14.07 -27.46 -34.55
CA ALA A 181 -13.06 -26.68 -35.28
C ALA A 181 -13.64 -25.83 -36.41
N GLN A 182 -13.56 -24.50 -36.22
CA GLN A 182 -13.11 -23.46 -37.17
C GLN A 182 -13.67 -22.10 -36.68
N SER A 183 -12.80 -21.21 -36.20
CA SER A 183 -12.15 -20.16 -36.98
C SER A 183 -13.16 -19.07 -37.38
N SER A 184 -13.20 -17.93 -36.69
CA SER A 184 -12.32 -16.75 -36.81
C SER A 184 -13.04 -15.61 -37.54
N GLN A 185 -12.90 -14.42 -36.95
CA GLN A 185 -12.74 -13.11 -37.59
C GLN A 185 -13.95 -12.27 -38.01
N SER A 186 -13.99 -11.10 -37.35
CA SER A 186 -14.08 -9.74 -37.91
C SER A 186 -15.42 -9.28 -38.51
N ILE A 187 -15.84 -8.07 -38.10
CA ILE A 187 -15.83 -6.83 -38.90
C ILE A 187 -16.59 -5.75 -38.08
N SER A 188 -15.95 -4.60 -37.87
CA SER A 188 -16.57 -3.37 -37.30
C SER A 188 -17.36 -2.59 -38.39
N PRO A 189 -17.78 -1.34 -38.16
CA PRO A 189 -19.09 -0.89 -37.67
C PRO A 189 -19.87 -0.10 -38.73
N GLU A 190 -21.20 -0.19 -38.80
CA GLU A 190 -22.01 0.83 -39.52
C GLU A 190 -23.34 1.16 -38.82
N THR A 191 -23.61 2.46 -38.83
CA THR A 191 -24.75 3.26 -38.40
C THR A 191 -26.09 2.89 -39.02
N GLU A 192 -27.18 2.98 -38.25
CA GLU A 192 -28.39 3.80 -38.50
C GLU A 192 -29.56 3.40 -37.57
N LYS A 193 -30.23 4.45 -37.06
CA LYS A 193 -31.60 4.57 -36.50
C LYS A 193 -32.49 3.33 -36.36
N GLY A 194 -33.15 3.22 -35.20
CA GLY A 194 -34.45 2.55 -35.09
C GLY A 194 -34.90 2.35 -33.65
N SER A 195 -35.93 3.10 -33.25
CA SER A 195 -36.69 2.93 -32.02
C SER A 195 -37.22 1.49 -31.85
N ASN A 196 -37.23 0.97 -30.62
CA ASN A 196 -38.37 0.31 -29.94
C ASN A 196 -37.89 -0.74 -28.92
N ASP A 197 -38.29 -0.51 -27.68
CA ASP A 197 -38.69 -1.48 -26.64
C ASP A 197 -37.98 -2.83 -26.59
N LEU A 198 -37.07 -2.96 -25.62
CA LEU A 198 -36.91 -4.20 -24.87
C LEU A 198 -36.36 -3.89 -23.47
N GLU A 199 -37.23 -3.39 -22.59
CA GLU A 199 -37.02 -3.53 -21.16
C GLU A 199 -36.93 -5.02 -20.86
N THR A 200 -35.71 -5.51 -20.68
CA THR A 200 -35.49 -6.84 -20.12
C THR A 200 -35.74 -6.69 -18.63
N GLU A 201 -37.00 -6.84 -18.21
CA GLU A 201 -37.38 -6.83 -16.80
C GLU A 201 -36.52 -7.84 -16.04
N LEU A 202 -35.73 -7.34 -15.08
CA LEU A 202 -35.00 -8.18 -14.15
C LEU A 202 -36.02 -9.03 -13.36
N PRO A 203 -35.75 -10.32 -13.11
CA PRO A 203 -36.66 -11.16 -12.34
C PRO A 203 -36.90 -10.54 -10.96
N ALA A 204 -38.17 -10.48 -10.56
CA ALA A 204 -38.57 -9.94 -9.27
C ALA A 204 -37.80 -10.63 -8.14
N LEU A 205 -37.00 -9.86 -7.41
CA LEU A 205 -36.24 -10.38 -6.27
C LEU A 205 -37.21 -10.90 -5.22
N ALA A 206 -36.90 -12.06 -4.65
CA ALA A 206 -37.65 -12.60 -3.53
C ALA A 206 -37.68 -11.57 -2.38
N PRO A 207 -38.83 -11.35 -1.72
CA PRO A 207 -38.92 -10.43 -0.60
C PRO A 207 -37.89 -10.79 0.46
N LEU A 208 -37.12 -9.79 0.92
CA LEU A 208 -36.11 -9.99 1.94
C LEU A 208 -36.81 -10.21 3.30
N GLU A 209 -36.88 -11.46 3.73
CA GLU A 209 -37.34 -11.79 5.08
C GLU A 209 -36.30 -11.30 6.10
N VAL A 210 -36.66 -10.25 6.83
CA VAL A 210 -35.87 -9.78 7.96
C VAL A 210 -36.07 -10.74 9.14
N PRO A 211 -34.99 -11.28 9.75
CA PRO A 211 -35.13 -12.15 10.91
C PRO A 211 -35.83 -11.41 12.04
N HIS A 212 -36.84 -12.06 12.63
CA HIS A 212 -37.57 -11.52 13.77
C HIS A 212 -36.72 -11.72 15.03
N PHE A 213 -36.00 -10.66 15.44
CA PHE A 213 -35.26 -10.67 16.69
C PHE A 213 -36.21 -10.43 17.86
N ASP A 214 -36.39 -11.44 18.71
CA ASP A 214 -37.13 -11.33 19.95
C ASP A 214 -36.23 -10.73 21.05
N PHE A 215 -36.46 -9.46 21.35
CA PHE A 215 -35.70 -8.72 22.36
C PHE A 215 -36.23 -8.96 23.80
N SER A 216 -37.23 -9.82 24.00
CA SER A 216 -37.76 -10.13 25.33
C SER A 216 -36.81 -10.92 26.22
N MET A 217 -35.71 -11.44 25.66
CA MET A 217 -34.70 -12.25 26.35
C MET A 217 -33.48 -11.45 26.82
N LEU A 218 -33.47 -10.11 26.70
CA LEU A 218 -32.38 -9.28 27.22
C LEU A 218 -32.55 -9.08 28.74
N PRO A 219 -31.62 -9.58 29.58
CA PRO A 219 -31.63 -9.27 31.00
C PRO A 219 -31.32 -7.79 31.24
N MET A 220 -32.16 -7.13 32.04
CA MET A 220 -31.92 -5.81 32.64
C MET A 220 -30.72 -5.84 33.60
#